data_AF-A0A965J002-F1
#
_entry.id   AF-A0A965J002-F1
#
_cell.length_a   1.000
_cell.length_b   1.000
_cell.length_c   1.000
_cell.angle_alpha   90.00
_cell.angle_beta   90.00
_cell.angle_gamma   90.00
#
_symmetry.space_group_name_H-M   'P 1'
#
loop_
_entity.id
_entity.type
_entity.pdbx_description
1 polymer ?
#
loop_
_entity_poly.entity_id
_entity_poly.type
_entity_poly.pdbx_seq_one_letter_code
_entity_poly.pdbx_strand_id
1 'polypeptide(L)' 'MMTRKDYIETANILAGFSGEIHPQVFEDLVEEFAQFFLADNDRFDKARFEKACGVDELGLINA' A
#
# COMPACT_ATOMS: atom_id res chain seq x y z
N MET A 1 14.58 5.22 -8.22
CA MET A 1 13.83 3.96 -8.17
C MET A 1 13.94 3.34 -6.79
N MET A 2 12.86 3.40 -6.04
CA MET A 2 12.68 2.68 -4.78
C MET A 2 12.90 1.19 -4.99
N THR A 3 13.45 0.53 -3.98
CA THR A 3 13.69 -0.91 -4.01
C THR A 3 12.54 -1.66 -3.36
N ARG A 4 12.50 -2.97 -3.58
CA ARG A 4 11.56 -3.86 -2.87
C ARG A 4 11.64 -3.71 -1.34
N LYS A 5 12.81 -3.43 -0.77
CA LYS A 5 12.95 -3.25 0.68
C LYS A 5 12.27 -1.97 1.15
N ASP A 6 12.37 -0.91 0.36
CA ASP A 6 11.76 0.37 0.71
C ASP A 6 10.23 0.26 0.68
N TYR A 7 9.66 -0.43 -0.31
CA TYR A 7 8.21 -0.69 -0.36
C TYR A 7 7.72 -1.50 0.85
N ILE A 8 8.46 -2.52 1.27
CA ILE A 8 8.11 -3.34 2.44
C ILE A 8 8.14 -2.49 3.71
N GLU A 9 9.17 -1.67 3.87
CA GLU A 9 9.30 -0.81 5.05
C GLU A 9 8.19 0.25 5.09
N THR A 10 7.89 0.89 3.96
CA THR A 10 6.76 1.82 3.88
C THR A 10 5.43 1.14 4.23
N ALA A 11 5.16 -0.05 3.69
CA ALA A 11 3.94 -0.78 4.01
C ALA A 11 3.83 -1.13 5.50
N ASN A 12 4.92 -1.56 6.13
CA ASN A 12 4.95 -1.85 7.57
C ASN A 12 4.65 -0.60 8.41
N ILE A 13 5.22 0.54 8.03
CA ILE A 13 4.95 1.82 8.70
C ILE A 13 3.48 2.18 8.56
N LEU A 14 2.92 2.15 7.35
CA LEU A 14 1.52 2.48 7.10
C LEU A 14 0.56 1.54 7.85
N ALA A 15 0.79 0.23 7.79
CA ALA A 15 -0.02 -0.76 8.49
C ALA A 15 -0.13 -0.47 9.99
N GLY A 16 0.92 0.08 10.61
CA GLY A 16 0.92 0.51 12.01
C GLY A 16 -0.08 1.61 12.37
N PHE A 17 -0.59 2.36 11.38
CA PHE A 17 -1.58 3.43 11.56
C PHE A 17 -3.00 3.03 11.12
N SER A 18 -3.19 1.84 10.55
CA SER A 18 -4.47 1.40 9.98
C SER A 18 -5.65 1.44 10.96
N GLY A 19 -5.39 1.22 12.26
CA GLY A 19 -6.42 1.30 13.32
C GLY A 19 -6.63 2.69 13.92
N GLU A 20 -5.74 3.65 13.63
CA GLU A 20 -5.75 5.01 14.19
C GLU A 20 -6.38 6.03 13.24
N ILE A 21 -6.50 5.67 11.95
CA ILE A 21 -7.02 6.51 10.88
C ILE A 21 -8.39 5.96 10.43
N HIS A 22 -9.32 6.85 10.07
CA HIS A 22 -10.60 6.43 9.51
C HIS A 22 -10.36 5.55 8.27
N PRO A 23 -11.02 4.37 8.13
CA PRO A 23 -10.68 3.39 7.10
C PRO A 23 -10.56 3.97 5.68
N GLN A 24 -11.57 4.72 5.23
CA GLN A 24 -11.52 5.36 3.90
C GLN A 24 -10.30 6.29 3.71
N VAL A 25 -9.93 7.04 4.74
CA VAL A 25 -8.77 7.97 4.66
C VAL A 25 -7.46 7.17 4.61
N PHE A 26 -7.42 6.03 5.29
CA PHE A 26 -6.26 5.14 5.25
C PHE A 26 -6.13 4.44 3.88
N GLU A 27 -7.24 3.98 3.31
CA GLU A 27 -7.30 3.42 1.95
C GLU A 27 -6.80 4.43 0.93
N ASP A 28 -7.34 5.65 0.93
CA ASP A 28 -6.90 6.74 0.05
C ASP A 28 -5.39 7.04 0.21
N LEU A 29 -4.88 7.04 1.45
CA LEU A 29 -3.46 7.26 1.73
C LEU A 29 -2.57 6.16 1.12
N VAL A 30 -2.98 4.90 1.28
CA VAL A 30 -2.25 3.75 0.73
C VAL A 30 -2.24 3.80 -0.80
N GLU A 31 -3.35 4.20 -1.42
CA GLU A 31 -3.44 4.35 -2.88
C GLU A 31 -2.51 5.45 -3.41
N GLU A 32 -2.46 6.62 -2.78
CA GLU A 32 -1.56 7.71 -3.20
C GLU A 32 -0.07 7.27 -3.17
N PHE A 33 0.34 6.48 -2.17
CA PHE A 33 1.68 5.89 -2.15
C PHE A 33 1.88 4.84 -3.24
N ALA A 34 0.88 4.00 -3.50
CA ALA A 34 0.95 3.01 -4.57
C ALA A 34 1.11 3.68 -5.95
N GLN A 35 0.36 4.75 -6.22
CA GLN A 35 0.48 5.54 -7.44
C GLN A 35 1.86 6.21 -7.56
N PHE A 36 2.36 6.78 -6.46
CA PHE A 36 3.71 7.33 -6.41
C PHE A 36 4.79 6.28 -6.75
N PHE A 37 4.64 5.05 -6.25
CA PHE A 37 5.59 3.96 -6.53
C PHE A 37 5.47 3.39 -7.94
N LEU A 38 4.26 3.28 -8.49
CA LEU A 38 4.04 2.93 -9.89
C LEU A 38 4.72 3.94 -10.83
N ALA A 39 4.59 5.24 -10.54
CA ALA A 39 5.19 6.30 -11.36
C ALA A 39 6.72 6.29 -11.36
N ASP A 40 7.36 5.80 -10.28
CA ASP A 40 8.82 5.64 -10.20
C ASP A 40 9.30 4.27 -10.75
N ASN A 41 8.43 3.25 -10.77
CA ASN A 41 8.78 1.89 -11.16
C ASN A 41 7.57 1.10 -11.72
N ASP A 42 7.51 0.94 -13.04
CA ASP A 42 6.46 0.16 -13.74
C ASP A 42 6.38 -1.32 -13.32
N ARG A 43 7.40 -1.86 -12.65
CA ARG A 43 7.41 -3.24 -12.12
C ARG A 43 6.90 -3.33 -10.69
N PHE A 44 6.50 -2.22 -10.09
CA PHE A 44 5.92 -2.20 -8.76
C PHE A 44 4.58 -2.97 -8.76
N ASP A 45 4.38 -3.78 -7.73
CA ASP A 45 3.19 -4.63 -7.56
C ASP A 45 2.24 -3.95 -6.56
N LYS A 46 1.33 -3.11 -7.10
CA LYS A 46 0.36 -2.33 -6.33
C LYS A 46 -0.48 -3.23 -5.41
N ALA A 47 -1.09 -4.29 -5.96
CA ALA A 47 -1.96 -5.18 -5.19
C ALA A 47 -1.24 -5.83 -4.00
N ARG A 48 0.02 -6.23 -4.19
CA ARG A 48 0.83 -6.78 -3.11
C ARG A 48 1.16 -5.76 -2.03
N PHE A 49 1.40 -4.50 -2.41
CA PHE A 49 1.67 -3.41 -1.48
C PHE A 49 0.44 -3.06 -0.65
N GLU A 50 -0.72 -2.88 -1.27
CA GLU A 50 -2.00 -2.60 -0.58
C GLU A 50 -2.32 -3.68 0.45
N LYS A 51 -2.19 -4.95 0.04
CA LYS A 51 -2.37 -6.09 0.94
C LYS A 51 -1.39 -6.07 2.12
N ALA A 52 -0.15 -5.63 1.90
CA ALA A 52 0.83 -5.50 2.98
C ALA A 52 0.50 -4.35 3.94
N CYS A 53 -0.16 -3.30 3.46
CA CYS A 53 -0.72 -2.22 4.29
C CYS A 53 -2.00 -2.65 5.04
N GLY A 54 -2.57 -3.81 4.72
CA GLY A 54 -3.83 -4.29 5.29
C GLY A 54 -5.08 -3.76 4.58
N VAL A 55 -4.92 -3.22 3.37
CA VAL A 55 -6.02 -2.71 2.54
C VAL A 55 -6.41 -3.76 1.49
N ASP A 56 -7.72 -3.89 1.25
CA ASP A 56 -8.28 -4.76 0.20
C ASP A 56 -9.15 -4.01 -0.79
N GLU A 57 -8.61 -2.95 -1.40
CA GLU A 57 -9.37 -2.09 -2.31
C GLU A 57 -9.91 -2.85 -3.55
N LEU A 58 -9.19 -3.91 -3.96
CA LEU A 58 -9.52 -4.74 -5.11
C LEU A 58 -10.33 -6.02 -4.75
N GLY A 59 -10.61 -6.27 -3.46
CA GLY A 59 -11.33 -7.46 -3.00
C GLY A 59 -10.56 -8.79 -3.15
N LEU A 60 -9.24 -8.75 -3.17
CA LEU A 60 -8.31 -9.86 -3.38
C LEU A 60 -7.94 -10.61 -2.09
N ILE A 61 -8.35 -10.16 -0.90
CA ILE A 61 -8.04 -10.86 0.35
C ILE A 61 -9.00 -12.05 0.59
N ASN A 62 -10.12 -12.14 -0.16
CA ASN A 62 -11.11 -13.22 -0.04
C ASN A 62 -11.22 -14.16 -1.27
N ALA A 63 -10.24 -14.17 -2.18
CA ALA A 63 -10.19 -15.06 -3.35
C ALA A 63 -9.06 -16.10 -3.25
#